data_AF-A0A4T0C2L9-F1
#
_entry.id   AF-A0A4T0C2L9-F1
#
_cell.length_a   1.000
_cell.length_b   1.000
_cell.length_c   1.000
_cell.angle_alpha   90.00
_cell.angle_beta   90.00
_cell.angle_gamma   90.00
#
_symmetry.space_group_name_H-M   'P 1'
#
loop_
_entity.id
_entity.type
_entity.pdbx_description
1 polymer ?
#
loop_
_entity_poly.entity_id
_entity_poly.type
_entity_poly.pdbx_seq_one_letter_code
_entity_poly.pdbx_strand_id
1 'polypeptide(L)'
;MPPNLQDLSIEDGLADMPIDALMDSMRSGDEDQINNSMQELFSAVANMEFPKSEEEKLTVSFPKTTRSAAVFLERSIQQSEDARNRYSGWSLVDLKTELKQRQIPLPKPKRRSKSDITKLLQQSDSQIPFRLMDLPSEVRLRIYEHMLVDSSKQDISPSCGIETRRPSLLRTSRQVRNEAMPVFYGANRFRFALPHLELNHKCEQWFAGQDKMWLDVIGPDNIKLLRRITFRLMSPFFEEFDLQIDLASRSVNTWVIPVSSGRYLCPCKSLEKRTLMQWREHMSNEVKPETKENFFSYIDKLSETAKQAIQDFQALCGGGNEVQPTAAGLDILARAAHAILDHRASWVFYCIDLGGPMDFGSDEDEENDGEDEDDEEDEV
;
A
#
# COMPACT_ATOMS: atom_id res chain seq x y z
N MET A 1 -11.22 -20.21 40.04
CA MET A 1 -10.90 -18.83 40.50
C MET A 1 -9.93 -18.24 39.50
N PRO A 2 -10.30 -17.22 38.72
CA PRO A 2 -9.34 -16.55 37.84
C PRO A 2 -8.46 -15.62 38.68
N PRO A 3 -7.18 -15.41 38.31
CA PRO A 3 -6.32 -14.46 39.00
C PRO A 3 -6.71 -13.02 38.65
N ASN A 4 -6.54 -12.16 39.65
CA ASN A 4 -6.82 -10.74 39.66
C ASN A 4 -5.79 -9.99 38.78
N LEU A 5 -6.26 -9.20 37.80
CA LEU A 5 -5.44 -8.40 36.89
C LEU A 5 -5.50 -6.92 37.31
N GLN A 6 -4.90 -6.58 38.45
CA GLN A 6 -4.80 -5.18 38.91
C GLN A 6 -3.36 -4.69 39.22
N ASP A 7 -2.31 -5.47 38.96
CA ASP A 7 -0.93 -5.04 39.23
C ASP A 7 -0.04 -5.08 37.97
N LEU A 8 -0.31 -4.21 37.00
CA LEU A 8 0.68 -3.82 35.99
C LEU A 8 0.60 -2.31 35.76
N SER A 9 1.17 -1.54 36.67
CA SER A 9 1.50 -0.13 36.44
C SER A 9 2.67 -0.05 35.46
N ILE A 10 2.36 0.27 34.19
CA ILE A 10 3.36 0.66 33.17
C ILE A 10 3.53 2.20 33.18
N GLU A 11 3.24 2.87 34.30
CA GLU A 11 3.35 4.32 34.41
C GLU A 11 4.71 4.80 34.92
N ASP A 12 5.51 3.92 35.55
CA ASP A 12 6.75 4.36 36.21
C ASP A 12 7.98 4.46 35.28
N GLY A 13 7.87 4.07 34.00
CA GLY A 13 8.99 4.10 33.05
C GLY A 13 8.94 5.22 31.98
N LEU A 14 7.81 5.90 31.85
CA LEU A 14 7.57 6.91 30.80
C LEU A 14 7.67 8.35 31.32
N ALA A 15 7.66 8.56 32.64
CA ALA A 15 7.64 9.89 33.25
C ALA A 15 8.94 10.69 33.10
N ASP A 16 10.07 10.03 32.77
CA ASP A 16 11.40 10.66 32.70
C ASP A 16 11.95 10.80 31.27
N MET A 17 11.13 10.63 30.23
CA MET A 17 11.59 10.84 28.85
C MET A 17 11.65 12.33 28.51
N PRO A 18 12.76 12.86 27.95
CA PRO A 18 12.95 14.28 27.69
C PRO A 18 12.23 14.74 26.40
N ILE A 19 10.99 14.27 26.18
CA ILE A 19 10.15 14.67 25.05
C ILE A 19 9.78 16.14 25.17
N ASP A 20 9.42 16.60 26.38
CA ASP A 20 9.02 17.99 26.61
C ASP A 20 10.18 18.96 26.31
N ALA A 21 11.41 18.59 26.68
CA ALA A 21 12.61 19.37 26.36
C ALA A 21 12.89 19.46 24.84
N LEU A 22 12.60 18.39 24.08
CA LEU A 22 12.70 18.42 22.62
C LEU A 22 11.58 19.28 22.00
N MET A 23 10.36 19.19 22.51
CA MET A 23 9.22 20.00 22.04
C MET A 23 9.44 21.49 22.29
N ASP A 24 10.04 21.86 23.43
CA ASP A 24 10.40 23.23 23.76
C ASP A 24 11.56 23.74 22.89
N SER A 25 12.56 22.89 22.59
CA SER A 25 13.68 23.23 21.70
C SER A 25 13.22 23.39 20.24
N MET A 26 12.24 22.61 19.77
CA MET A 26 11.66 22.80 18.44
C MET A 26 10.85 24.10 18.33
N ARG A 27 10.26 24.59 19.43
CA ARG A 27 9.58 25.90 19.46
C ARG A 27 10.57 27.07 19.51
N SER A 28 11.77 26.88 20.05
CA SER A 28 12.79 27.94 20.10
C SER A 28 13.46 28.18 18.74
N GLY A 29 13.47 27.18 17.85
CA GLY A 29 14.05 27.26 16.51
C GLY A 29 15.59 27.29 16.49
N ASP A 30 16.23 27.02 17.62
CA ASP A 30 17.69 26.93 17.75
C ASP A 30 18.16 25.51 17.35
N GLU A 31 18.82 25.41 16.20
CA GLU A 31 19.27 24.12 15.63
C GLU A 31 20.25 23.37 16.55
N ASP A 32 21.11 24.09 17.30
CA ASP A 32 22.07 23.45 18.20
C ASP A 32 21.36 22.85 19.42
N GLN A 33 20.29 23.52 19.89
CA GLN A 33 19.48 23.05 21.00
C GLN A 33 18.63 21.83 20.61
N ILE A 34 18.03 21.85 19.41
CA ILE A 34 17.28 20.71 18.85
C ILE A 34 18.20 19.49 18.68
N ASN A 35 19.40 19.67 18.16
CA ASN A 35 20.35 18.58 17.95
C ASN A 35 20.82 17.94 19.25
N ASN A 36 21.04 18.75 20.29
CA ASN A 36 21.41 18.25 21.62
C ASN A 36 20.26 17.47 22.27
N SER A 37 19.02 17.99 22.23
CA SER A 37 17.85 17.28 22.77
C SER A 37 17.56 15.98 22.00
N MET A 38 17.77 15.95 20.69
CA MET A 38 17.68 14.72 19.88
C MET A 38 18.71 13.67 20.31
N GLN A 39 19.97 14.06 20.56
CA GLN A 39 21.01 13.13 21.03
C GLN A 39 20.71 12.56 22.42
N GLU A 40 20.14 13.35 23.32
CA GLU A 40 19.71 12.88 24.64
C GLU A 40 18.57 11.88 24.55
N LEU A 41 17.58 12.13 23.69
CA LEU A 41 16.49 11.19 23.41
C LEU A 41 16.99 9.87 22.82
N PHE A 42 17.91 9.91 21.85
CA PHE A 42 18.51 8.69 21.30
C PHE A 42 19.32 7.92 22.34
N SER A 43 20.02 8.61 23.24
CA SER A 43 20.78 7.99 24.32
C SER A 43 19.86 7.35 25.36
N ALA A 44 18.73 7.99 25.69
CA ALA A 44 17.72 7.44 26.60
C ALA A 44 17.06 6.18 26.01
N VAL A 45 16.69 6.20 24.74
CA VAL A 45 16.12 5.03 24.04
C VAL A 45 17.13 3.89 23.92
N ALA A 46 18.42 4.20 23.69
CA ALA A 46 19.47 3.19 23.61
C ALA A 46 19.73 2.47 24.96
N ASN A 47 19.41 3.12 26.07
CA ASN A 47 19.61 2.60 27.43
C ASN A 47 18.34 1.96 28.03
N MET A 48 17.21 1.97 27.32
CA MET A 48 16.02 1.25 27.76
C MET A 48 16.18 -0.26 27.52
N GLU A 49 16.32 -1.03 28.59
CA GLU A 49 16.17 -2.49 28.54
C GLU A 49 14.68 -2.83 28.30
N PHE A 50 14.34 -3.18 27.06
CA PHE A 50 12.99 -3.65 26.74
C PHE A 50 12.66 -4.92 27.54
N PRO A 51 11.51 -5.00 28.22
CA PRO A 51 11.05 -6.25 28.82
C PRO A 51 10.88 -7.29 27.71
N LYS A 52 11.52 -8.45 27.87
CA LYS A 52 11.42 -9.57 26.93
C LYS A 52 9.94 -9.97 26.81
N SER A 53 9.30 -9.60 25.72
CA SER A 53 7.96 -10.07 25.38
C SER A 53 7.97 -11.58 25.23
N GLU A 54 7.00 -12.24 25.85
CA GLU A 54 6.74 -13.68 25.75
C GLU A 54 6.36 -14.09 24.31
N GLU A 55 7.34 -14.19 23.42
CA GLU A 55 7.27 -15.02 22.21
C GLU A 55 7.90 -16.38 22.51
N GLU A 56 7.31 -17.14 23.44
CA GLU A 56 7.73 -18.51 23.73
C GLU A 56 6.59 -19.51 23.51
N LYS A 57 5.95 -19.45 22.34
CA LYS A 57 5.13 -20.56 21.81
C LYS A 57 5.25 -20.76 20.30
N LEU A 58 6.49 -20.74 19.79
CA LEU A 58 6.88 -21.48 18.58
C LEU A 58 8.35 -21.84 18.75
N THR A 59 8.60 -22.92 19.50
CA THR A 59 9.95 -23.43 19.77
C THR A 59 10.56 -24.02 18.50
N VAL A 60 11.13 -23.16 17.65
CA VAL A 60 12.30 -23.53 16.84
C VAL A 60 13.51 -23.09 17.64
N SER A 61 14.17 -24.05 18.29
CA SER A 61 15.31 -23.77 19.17
C SER A 61 16.45 -23.13 18.37
N PHE A 62 16.64 -21.81 18.50
CA PHE A 62 17.81 -21.14 17.95
C PHE A 62 19.06 -21.54 18.76
N PRO A 63 20.21 -21.83 18.12
CA PRO A 63 21.34 -22.37 18.84
C PRO A 63 22.17 -21.28 19.54
N LYS A 64 22.53 -21.54 20.80
CA LYS A 64 23.17 -20.59 21.73
C LYS A 64 24.67 -20.29 21.45
N THR A 65 25.24 -20.77 20.36
CA THR A 65 26.66 -20.53 20.02
C THR A 65 26.83 -20.35 18.51
N THR A 66 27.80 -19.53 18.10
CA THR A 66 28.13 -19.24 16.69
C THR A 66 28.41 -20.50 15.86
N ARG A 67 29.05 -21.51 16.45
CA ARG A 67 29.29 -22.80 15.79
C ARG A 67 28.01 -23.62 15.60
N SER A 68 27.08 -23.54 16.56
CA SER A 68 25.80 -24.25 16.49
C SER A 68 24.81 -23.54 15.55
N ALA A 69 24.86 -22.21 15.49
CA ALA A 69 24.14 -21.39 14.51
C ALA A 69 24.59 -21.68 13.08
N ALA A 70 25.91 -21.80 12.82
CA ALA A 70 26.43 -22.17 11.50
C ALA A 70 25.94 -23.55 11.04
N VAL A 71 25.97 -24.55 11.93
CA VAL A 71 25.47 -25.90 11.63
C VAL A 71 23.96 -25.92 11.41
N PHE A 72 23.20 -25.11 12.15
CA PHE A 72 21.76 -24.96 11.94
C PHE A 72 21.43 -24.29 10.61
N LEU A 73 22.19 -23.26 10.24
CA LEU A 73 22.03 -22.54 8.98
C LEU A 73 22.40 -23.43 7.79
N GLU A 74 23.50 -24.18 7.89
CA GLU A 74 23.91 -25.19 6.91
C GLU A 74 22.88 -26.31 6.78
N ARG A 75 22.31 -26.80 7.89
CA ARG A 75 21.22 -27.78 7.88
C ARG A 75 19.94 -27.21 7.26
N SER A 76 19.63 -25.94 7.50
CA SER A 76 18.44 -25.27 6.93
C SER A 76 18.60 -25.02 5.43
N ILE A 77 19.80 -24.61 4.99
CA ILE A 77 20.15 -24.51 3.57
C ILE A 77 20.02 -25.89 2.92
N GLN A 78 20.63 -26.93 3.50
CA GLN A 78 20.56 -28.29 2.98
C GLN A 78 19.12 -28.81 2.91
N GLN A 79 18.30 -28.54 3.94
CA GLN A 79 16.87 -28.89 3.93
C GLN A 79 16.09 -28.13 2.84
N SER A 80 16.42 -26.86 2.61
CA SER A 80 15.80 -26.08 1.53
C SER A 80 16.22 -26.57 0.14
N GLU A 81 17.47 -27.00 -0.02
CA GLU A 81 17.98 -27.60 -1.25
C GLU A 81 17.39 -28.99 -1.48
N ASP A 82 17.26 -29.80 -0.43
CA ASP A 82 16.63 -31.12 -0.47
C ASP A 82 15.12 -31.03 -0.75
N ALA A 83 14.45 -29.98 -0.28
CA ALA A 83 13.06 -29.67 -0.62
C ALA A 83 12.91 -29.21 -2.08
N ARG A 84 13.92 -28.54 -2.65
CA ARG A 84 13.98 -28.20 -4.09
C ARG A 84 14.43 -29.36 -4.96
N ASN A 85 15.02 -30.41 -4.37
CA ASN A 85 15.50 -31.57 -5.10
C ASN A 85 14.35 -32.47 -5.52
N ARG A 86 13.96 -32.36 -6.81
CA ARG A 86 12.94 -33.20 -7.48
C ARG A 86 13.09 -34.71 -7.23
N TYR A 87 14.30 -35.19 -6.97
CA TYR A 87 14.65 -36.60 -6.87
C TYR A 87 14.81 -37.12 -5.43
N SER A 88 14.65 -36.28 -4.41
CA SER A 88 14.91 -36.65 -3.00
C SER A 88 14.06 -37.85 -2.55
N GLY A 89 12.78 -37.86 -2.93
CA GLY A 89 11.81 -38.93 -2.62
C GLY A 89 11.89 -40.18 -3.50
N TRP A 90 12.69 -40.21 -4.56
CA TRP A 90 12.67 -41.31 -5.54
C TRP A 90 13.43 -42.54 -5.05
N SER A 91 12.98 -43.73 -5.44
CA SER A 91 13.71 -44.97 -5.15
C SER A 91 14.94 -45.09 -6.07
N LEU A 92 15.91 -45.91 -5.67
CA LEU A 92 17.10 -46.17 -6.50
C LEU A 92 16.73 -46.88 -7.82
N VAL A 93 15.58 -47.56 -7.88
CA VAL A 93 15.04 -48.16 -9.10
C VAL A 93 14.53 -47.07 -10.03
N ASP A 94 13.69 -46.15 -9.53
CA ASP A 94 13.12 -45.04 -10.31
C ASP A 94 14.23 -44.17 -10.90
N LEU A 95 15.23 -43.83 -10.09
CA LEU A 95 16.38 -43.04 -10.53
C LEU A 95 17.19 -43.71 -11.64
N LYS A 96 17.37 -45.04 -11.58
CA LYS A 96 18.05 -45.80 -12.64
C LYS A 96 17.21 -45.89 -13.91
N THR A 97 15.89 -46.02 -13.75
CA THR A 97 14.94 -46.03 -14.88
C THR A 97 14.98 -44.69 -15.60
N GLU A 98 14.97 -43.57 -14.86
CA GLU A 98 15.05 -42.22 -15.42
C GLU A 98 16.35 -41.98 -16.19
N LEU A 99 17.50 -42.37 -15.60
CA LEU A 99 18.80 -42.28 -16.30
C LEU A 99 18.78 -43.04 -17.63
N LYS A 100 18.16 -44.23 -17.66
CA LYS A 100 18.03 -45.04 -18.89
C LYS A 100 17.10 -44.39 -19.91
N GLN A 101 15.95 -43.88 -19.48
CA GLN A 101 14.99 -43.20 -20.37
C GLN A 101 15.63 -41.98 -21.05
N ARG A 102 16.44 -41.23 -20.30
CA ARG A 102 17.17 -40.05 -20.80
C ARG A 102 18.49 -40.37 -21.49
N GLN A 103 18.84 -41.65 -21.62
CA GLN A 103 20.08 -42.13 -22.23
C GLN A 103 21.35 -41.55 -21.57
N ILE A 104 21.28 -41.25 -20.27
CA ILE A 104 22.43 -40.74 -19.50
C ILE A 104 23.29 -41.93 -19.06
N PRO A 105 24.61 -41.92 -19.32
CA PRO A 105 25.50 -43.02 -18.96
C PRO A 105 25.48 -43.30 -17.45
N LEU A 106 25.21 -44.56 -17.09
CA LEU A 106 25.26 -44.98 -15.69
C LEU A 106 26.69 -44.86 -15.13
N PRO A 107 26.86 -44.32 -13.91
CA PRO A 107 28.17 -44.28 -13.28
C PRO A 107 28.73 -45.70 -13.08
N LYS A 108 30.07 -45.78 -13.09
CA LYS A 108 30.81 -47.04 -12.88
C LYS A 108 30.27 -47.77 -11.63
N PRO A 109 30.26 -49.11 -11.60
CA PRO A 109 29.60 -49.90 -10.56
C PRO A 109 30.01 -49.55 -9.11
N LYS A 110 31.21 -49.02 -8.87
CA LYS A 110 31.68 -48.53 -7.57
C LYS A 110 31.09 -47.17 -7.13
N ARG A 111 30.38 -46.44 -8.00
CA ARG A 111 29.77 -45.10 -7.78
C ARG A 111 28.25 -45.12 -8.02
N ARG A 112 27.58 -46.25 -7.79
CA ARG A 112 26.12 -46.40 -7.95
C ARG A 112 25.37 -46.13 -6.65
N SER A 113 25.82 -45.15 -5.86
CA SER A 113 25.04 -44.71 -4.70
C SER A 113 23.82 -43.91 -5.18
N LYS A 114 22.76 -43.86 -4.35
CA LYS A 114 21.57 -43.02 -4.63
C LYS A 114 21.99 -41.56 -4.86
N SER A 115 22.89 -41.06 -4.01
CA SER A 115 23.45 -39.69 -4.08
C SER A 115 24.13 -39.40 -5.42
N ASP A 116 24.99 -40.29 -5.90
CA ASP A 116 25.72 -40.08 -7.16
C ASP A 116 24.77 -40.02 -8.37
N ILE A 117 23.75 -40.89 -8.38
CA ILE A 117 22.74 -40.93 -9.43
C ILE A 117 21.86 -39.67 -9.39
N THR A 118 21.42 -39.25 -8.20
CA THR A 118 20.66 -38.01 -8.00
C THR A 118 21.45 -36.80 -8.49
N LYS A 119 22.75 -36.69 -8.14
CA LYS A 119 23.61 -35.61 -8.62
C LYS A 119 23.76 -35.60 -10.14
N LEU A 120 23.89 -36.76 -10.77
CA LEU A 120 23.96 -36.86 -12.24
C LEU A 120 22.66 -36.40 -12.91
N LEU A 121 21.50 -36.79 -12.38
CA LEU A 121 20.20 -36.33 -12.88
C LEU A 121 20.02 -34.82 -12.69
N GLN A 122 20.42 -34.28 -11.53
CA GLN A 122 20.40 -32.84 -11.28
C GLN A 122 21.33 -32.08 -12.23
N GLN A 123 22.56 -32.55 -12.44
CA GLN A 123 23.50 -31.94 -13.38
C GLN A 123 22.95 -31.97 -14.80
N SER A 124 22.32 -33.08 -15.19
CA SER A 124 21.66 -33.18 -16.48
C SER A 124 20.49 -32.19 -16.59
N ASP A 125 19.66 -32.06 -15.55
CA ASP A 125 18.54 -31.11 -15.53
C ASP A 125 19.03 -29.66 -15.64
N SER A 126 20.11 -29.31 -14.93
CA SER A 126 20.72 -27.98 -14.99
C SER A 126 21.26 -27.63 -16.38
N GLN A 127 21.55 -28.63 -17.21
CA GLN A 127 22.02 -28.46 -18.59
C GLN A 127 20.86 -28.37 -19.59
N ILE A 128 19.63 -28.71 -19.20
CA ILE A 128 18.46 -28.62 -20.09
C ILE A 128 17.99 -27.16 -20.08
N PRO A 129 18.08 -26.43 -21.22
CA PRO A 129 17.54 -25.09 -21.28
C PRO A 129 16.01 -25.16 -21.19
N PHE A 130 15.45 -24.45 -20.21
CA PHE A 130 14.00 -24.27 -20.13
C PHE A 130 13.57 -23.19 -21.12
N ARG A 131 12.89 -23.60 -22.19
CA ARG A 131 12.36 -22.69 -23.20
C ARG A 131 10.97 -22.21 -22.78
N LEU A 132 10.93 -21.05 -22.09
CA LEU A 132 9.68 -20.44 -21.64
C LEU A 132 8.63 -20.32 -22.76
N MET A 133 9.06 -20.06 -24.00
CA MET A 133 8.17 -19.87 -25.15
C MET A 133 7.62 -21.17 -25.76
N ASP A 134 8.16 -22.33 -25.39
CA ASP A 134 7.63 -23.62 -25.80
C ASP A 134 6.42 -24.03 -24.93
N LEU A 135 6.19 -23.33 -23.81
CA LEU A 135 4.99 -23.52 -23.00
C LEU A 135 3.75 -22.95 -23.71
N PRO A 136 2.55 -23.51 -23.49
CA PRO A 136 1.30 -22.86 -23.87
C PRO A 136 1.13 -21.48 -23.22
N SER A 137 0.41 -20.58 -23.89
CA SER A 137 0.16 -19.21 -23.41
C SER A 137 -0.48 -19.17 -22.03
N GLU A 138 -1.38 -20.09 -21.74
CA GLU A 138 -2.08 -20.19 -20.46
C GLU A 138 -1.10 -20.43 -19.32
N VAL A 139 -0.10 -21.30 -19.55
CA VAL A 139 0.94 -21.60 -18.56
C VAL A 139 1.86 -20.39 -18.37
N ARG A 140 2.21 -19.69 -19.46
CA ARG A 140 3.01 -18.46 -19.38
C ARG A 140 2.29 -17.37 -18.59
N LEU A 141 0.99 -17.19 -18.82
CA LEU A 141 0.16 -16.23 -18.06
C LEU A 141 0.16 -16.53 -16.56
N ARG A 142 0.03 -17.81 -16.16
CA ARG A 142 0.15 -18.20 -14.75
C ARG A 142 1.51 -17.87 -14.15
N ILE A 143 2.59 -18.08 -14.91
CA ILE A 143 3.94 -17.69 -14.48
C ILE A 143 4.02 -16.16 -14.30
N TYR A 144 3.46 -15.38 -15.22
CA TYR A 144 3.41 -13.93 -15.12
C TYR A 144 2.60 -13.45 -13.91
N GLU A 145 1.44 -14.05 -13.66
CA GLU A 145 0.62 -13.78 -12.47
C GLU A 145 1.44 -13.97 -11.19
N HIS A 146 2.12 -15.12 -11.06
CA HIS A 146 2.95 -15.41 -9.89
C HIS A 146 4.14 -14.49 -9.69
N MET A 147 4.71 -13.93 -10.77
CA MET A 147 5.91 -13.09 -10.72
C MET A 147 5.61 -11.60 -10.62
N LEU A 148 4.46 -11.16 -11.16
CA LEU A 148 4.14 -9.75 -11.32
C LEU A 148 3.03 -9.25 -10.42
N VAL A 149 2.21 -10.14 -9.86
CA VAL A 149 1.12 -9.76 -8.96
C VAL A 149 1.57 -9.92 -7.53
N ASP A 150 1.54 -8.81 -6.79
CA ASP A 150 1.96 -8.81 -5.40
C ASP A 150 1.02 -9.66 -4.53
N SER A 151 1.56 -10.75 -3.97
CA SER A 151 0.85 -11.66 -3.07
C SER A 151 0.56 -11.04 -1.70
N SER A 152 1.32 -10.02 -1.31
CA SER A 152 1.15 -9.29 -0.06
C SER A 152 -0.07 -8.36 -0.07
N LYS A 153 -0.72 -8.17 -1.24
CA LYS A 153 -1.83 -7.24 -1.48
C LYS A 153 -1.50 -5.78 -1.12
N GLN A 154 -0.22 -5.42 -1.05
CA GLN A 154 0.17 -4.03 -0.91
C GLN A 154 -0.03 -3.30 -2.24
N ASP A 155 -0.45 -2.05 -2.15
CA ASP A 155 -0.59 -1.23 -3.34
C ASP A 155 0.79 -0.73 -3.80
N ILE A 156 1.02 -0.78 -5.11
CA ILE A 156 2.24 -0.30 -5.75
C ILE A 156 2.16 1.22 -5.80
N SER A 157 3.07 1.92 -5.12
CA SER A 157 3.19 3.37 -5.18
C SER A 157 4.10 3.77 -6.35
N PRO A 158 3.61 4.48 -7.38
CA PRO A 158 4.43 4.94 -8.51
C PRO A 158 5.56 5.90 -8.10
N SER A 159 5.37 6.66 -7.02
CA SER A 159 6.29 7.68 -6.49
C SER A 159 7.46 7.12 -5.67
N CYS A 160 7.40 5.89 -5.15
CA CYS A 160 8.44 5.35 -4.25
C CYS A 160 9.73 4.83 -4.93
N GLY A 161 10.07 5.26 -6.15
CA GLY A 161 11.40 5.07 -6.76
C GLY A 161 11.50 4.11 -7.95
N ILE A 162 12.72 3.96 -8.49
CA ILE A 162 13.10 3.39 -9.80
C ILE A 162 12.52 1.99 -10.10
N GLU A 163 12.14 1.23 -9.07
CA GLU A 163 11.52 -0.10 -9.20
C GLU A 163 10.11 -0.07 -9.84
N THR A 164 9.47 1.11 -9.90
CA THR A 164 8.17 1.31 -10.56
C THR A 164 8.27 1.53 -12.08
N ARG A 165 9.48 1.60 -12.65
CA ARG A 165 9.72 1.92 -14.07
C ARG A 165 9.41 0.81 -15.08
N ARG A 166 8.75 -0.27 -14.64
CA ARG A 166 8.44 -1.55 -15.31
C ARG A 166 9.28 -2.69 -14.75
N PRO A 167 8.64 -3.78 -14.26
CA PRO A 167 9.32 -4.98 -13.83
C PRO A 167 10.34 -5.50 -14.85
N SER A 168 11.46 -6.05 -14.37
CA SER A 168 12.54 -6.58 -15.20
C SER A 168 12.03 -7.60 -16.25
N LEU A 169 11.01 -8.38 -15.89
CA LEU A 169 10.36 -9.33 -16.79
C LEU A 169 9.77 -8.66 -18.04
N LEU A 170 9.16 -7.48 -17.92
CA LEU A 170 8.60 -6.72 -19.06
C LEU A 170 9.68 -6.16 -20.01
N ARG A 171 10.95 -6.22 -19.60
CA ARG A 171 12.10 -5.74 -20.38
C ARG A 171 12.77 -6.85 -21.19
N THR A 172 12.37 -8.12 -21.02
CA THR A 172 13.06 -9.29 -21.59
C THR A 172 12.84 -9.46 -23.09
N SER A 173 11.60 -9.56 -23.56
CA SER A 173 11.26 -9.71 -24.98
C SER A 173 9.92 -9.05 -25.33
N ARG A 174 9.68 -8.78 -26.62
CA ARG A 174 8.40 -8.21 -27.09
C ARG A 174 7.22 -9.13 -26.78
N GLN A 175 7.39 -10.44 -26.92
CA GLN A 175 6.35 -11.41 -26.63
C GLN A 175 6.01 -11.44 -25.13
N VAL A 176 7.02 -11.55 -24.25
CA VAL A 176 6.81 -11.50 -22.79
C VAL A 176 6.11 -10.20 -22.42
N ARG A 177 6.58 -9.07 -22.96
CA ARG A 177 5.99 -7.77 -22.67
C ARG A 177 4.51 -7.72 -23.04
N ASN A 178 4.14 -8.12 -24.25
CA ASN A 178 2.76 -8.04 -24.71
C ASN A 178 1.82 -8.93 -23.90
N GLU A 179 2.29 -10.11 -23.48
CA GLU A 179 1.48 -11.06 -22.68
C GLU A 179 1.40 -10.65 -21.20
N ALA A 180 2.50 -10.17 -20.62
CA ALA A 180 2.62 -9.94 -19.18
C ALA A 180 2.21 -8.53 -18.74
N MET A 181 2.19 -7.55 -19.64
CA MET A 181 1.85 -6.16 -19.31
C MET A 181 0.38 -5.98 -18.89
N PRO A 182 -0.61 -6.61 -19.55
CA PRO A 182 -1.99 -6.63 -19.07
C PRO A 182 -2.14 -7.29 -17.69
N VAL A 183 -1.34 -8.32 -17.40
CA VAL A 183 -1.32 -8.97 -16.08
C VAL A 183 -0.81 -7.99 -15.02
N PHE A 184 0.30 -7.30 -15.29
CA PHE A 184 0.87 -6.34 -14.34
C PHE A 184 -0.07 -5.18 -14.04
N TYR A 185 -0.55 -4.46 -15.05
CA TYR A 185 -1.38 -3.27 -14.85
C TYR A 185 -2.83 -3.60 -14.45
N GLY A 186 -3.36 -4.73 -14.90
CA GLY A 186 -4.76 -5.11 -14.65
C GLY A 186 -4.99 -5.81 -13.30
N ALA A 187 -4.00 -6.56 -12.80
CA ALA A 187 -4.18 -7.33 -11.56
C ALA A 187 -3.65 -6.59 -10.32
N ASN A 188 -2.60 -5.78 -10.45
CA ASN A 188 -2.06 -5.00 -9.33
C ASN A 188 -2.92 -3.77 -9.04
N ARG A 189 -2.81 -3.28 -7.80
CA ARG A 189 -3.37 -1.99 -7.40
C ARG A 189 -2.29 -0.93 -7.36
N PHE A 190 -2.56 0.23 -7.98
CA PHE A 190 -1.63 1.36 -8.01
C PHE A 190 -2.14 2.47 -7.11
N ARG A 191 -1.30 2.95 -6.20
CA ARG A 191 -1.64 4.00 -5.23
C ARG A 191 -1.09 5.34 -5.68
N PHE A 192 -1.97 6.31 -5.87
CA PHE A 192 -1.63 7.69 -6.20
C PHE A 192 -1.76 8.58 -4.97
N ALA A 193 -0.79 9.46 -4.76
CA ALA A 193 -0.82 10.48 -3.73
C ALA A 193 -1.65 11.68 -4.22
N LEU A 194 -2.54 12.14 -3.36
CA LEU A 194 -3.28 13.38 -3.52
C LEU A 194 -2.52 14.53 -2.82
N PRO A 195 -2.68 15.77 -3.30
CA PRO A 195 -2.07 16.94 -2.66
C PRO A 195 -2.54 17.07 -1.20
N HIS A 196 -1.68 17.64 -0.36
CA HIS A 196 -1.96 17.88 1.05
C HIS A 196 -2.98 19.02 1.25
N LEU A 197 -3.80 18.91 2.28
CA LEU A 197 -4.93 19.82 2.58
C LEU A 197 -4.51 21.28 2.80
N GLU A 198 -3.39 21.50 3.47
CA GLU A 198 -2.92 22.85 3.84
C GLU A 198 -2.33 23.66 2.68
N LEU A 199 -2.11 23.03 1.52
CA LEU A 199 -1.33 23.68 0.45
C LEU A 199 -2.14 24.07 -0.80
N ASN A 200 -3.38 23.60 -1.01
CA ASN A 200 -3.94 23.63 -2.36
C ASN A 200 -5.47 23.74 -2.50
N HIS A 201 -6.07 24.85 -2.05
CA HIS A 201 -7.41 25.25 -2.56
C HIS A 201 -7.37 25.72 -4.04
N LYS A 202 -6.18 25.88 -4.63
CA LYS A 202 -5.98 26.47 -5.97
C LYS A 202 -5.28 25.56 -6.99
N CYS A 203 -5.04 24.29 -6.67
CA CYS A 203 -4.37 23.40 -7.62
C CYS A 203 -5.38 22.71 -8.55
N GLU A 204 -5.41 23.12 -9.81
CA GLU A 204 -6.23 22.48 -10.85
C GLU A 204 -5.69 21.10 -11.27
N GLN A 205 -4.50 20.70 -10.81
CA GLN A 205 -3.83 19.45 -11.21
C GLN A 205 -3.67 18.50 -10.02
N TRP A 206 -4.47 17.44 -9.99
CA TRP A 206 -4.55 16.50 -8.86
C TRP A 206 -3.44 15.46 -8.89
N PHE A 207 -2.98 15.12 -10.10
CA PHE A 207 -1.68 14.51 -10.29
C PHE A 207 -0.66 15.62 -10.48
N ALA A 208 -0.06 16.11 -9.40
CA ALA A 208 1.15 16.93 -9.47
C ALA A 208 2.38 16.08 -9.09
N GLY A 209 3.54 16.38 -9.66
CA GLY A 209 4.80 15.71 -9.30
C GLY A 209 4.97 14.30 -9.87
N GLN A 210 5.39 13.35 -9.02
CA GLN A 210 5.91 12.04 -9.45
C GLN A 210 4.88 11.11 -10.09
N ASP A 211 3.63 11.16 -9.65
CA ASP A 211 2.58 10.29 -10.16
C ASP A 211 2.14 10.68 -11.58
N LYS A 212 2.10 11.99 -11.88
CA LYS A 212 1.87 12.50 -13.26
C LYS A 212 3.00 12.06 -14.18
N MET A 213 4.25 12.25 -13.75
CA MET A 213 5.42 11.80 -14.52
C MET A 213 5.36 10.29 -14.79
N TRP A 214 4.87 9.49 -13.84
CA TRP A 214 4.73 8.06 -14.06
C TRP A 214 3.67 7.72 -15.10
N LEU A 215 2.50 8.38 -15.06
CA LEU A 215 1.46 8.22 -16.08
C LEU A 215 2.00 8.55 -17.49
N ASP A 216 2.78 9.62 -17.60
CA ASP A 216 3.45 10.01 -18.85
C ASP A 216 4.48 8.95 -19.31
N VAL A 217 5.25 8.37 -18.38
CA VAL A 217 6.28 7.34 -18.67
C VAL A 217 5.68 6.02 -19.11
N ILE A 218 4.56 5.59 -18.50
CA ILE A 218 3.89 4.36 -18.92
C ILE A 218 3.15 4.59 -20.24
N GLY A 219 2.65 5.80 -20.48
CA GLY A 219 1.98 6.17 -21.72
C GLY A 219 0.55 5.63 -21.83
N PRO A 220 -0.25 6.18 -22.76
CA PRO A 220 -1.70 5.98 -22.82
C PRO A 220 -2.10 4.52 -23.01
N ASP A 221 -1.32 3.73 -23.75
CA ASP A 221 -1.64 2.32 -23.99
C ASP A 221 -1.54 1.46 -22.73
N ASN A 222 -0.70 1.85 -21.76
CA ASN A 222 -0.58 1.15 -20.49
C ASN A 222 -1.58 1.68 -19.47
N ILE A 223 -1.94 2.97 -19.51
CA ILE A 223 -3.01 3.55 -18.68
C ILE A 223 -4.32 2.80 -18.93
N LYS A 224 -4.61 2.45 -20.19
CA LYS A 224 -5.78 1.65 -20.60
C LYS A 224 -5.90 0.30 -19.89
N LEU A 225 -4.79 -0.24 -19.40
CA LEU A 225 -4.72 -1.54 -18.73
C LEU A 225 -4.97 -1.45 -17.22
N LEU A 226 -4.97 -0.24 -16.64
CA LEU A 226 -5.22 -0.04 -15.21
C LEU A 226 -6.65 -0.45 -14.86
N ARG A 227 -6.82 -1.19 -13.77
CA ARG A 227 -8.15 -1.61 -13.28
C ARG A 227 -8.38 -1.28 -11.82
N ARG A 228 -7.34 -1.36 -11.00
CA ARG A 228 -7.45 -1.17 -9.55
C ARG A 228 -6.53 -0.02 -9.14
N ILE A 229 -7.10 1.00 -8.51
CA ILE A 229 -6.36 2.15 -8.04
C ILE A 229 -6.69 2.46 -6.58
N THR A 230 -5.77 3.14 -5.90
CA THR A 230 -5.99 3.75 -4.60
C THR A 230 -5.60 5.21 -4.70
N PHE A 231 -6.41 6.10 -4.14
CA PHE A 231 -5.99 7.47 -3.87
C PHE A 231 -5.66 7.60 -2.39
N ARG A 232 -4.53 8.23 -2.07
CA ARG A 232 -4.07 8.46 -0.71
C ARG A 232 -3.98 9.95 -0.44
N LEU A 233 -4.66 10.39 0.60
CA LEU A 233 -4.50 11.72 1.16
C LEU A 233 -3.71 11.64 2.46
N MET A 234 -2.70 12.48 2.61
CA MET A 234 -1.99 12.66 3.88
C MET A 234 -2.60 13.81 4.65
N SER A 235 -2.90 13.59 5.92
CA SER A 235 -3.37 14.64 6.83
C SER A 235 -2.19 15.39 7.47
N PRO A 236 -2.42 16.62 7.98
CA PRO A 236 -1.40 17.39 8.70
C PRO A 236 -0.79 16.67 9.92
N PHE A 237 -1.54 15.72 10.49
CA PHE A 237 -1.13 14.96 11.66
C PHE A 237 -0.49 13.61 11.31
N PHE A 238 -0.09 13.45 10.04
CA PHE A 238 0.52 12.25 9.48
C PHE A 238 -0.41 11.01 9.48
N GLU A 239 -1.73 11.22 9.45
CA GLU A 239 -2.68 10.14 9.19
C GLU A 239 -2.89 9.95 7.69
N GLU A 240 -2.91 8.70 7.22
CA GLU A 240 -3.07 8.39 5.80
C GLU A 240 -4.51 7.98 5.50
N PHE A 241 -5.24 8.72 4.67
CA PHE A 241 -6.59 8.36 4.27
C PHE A 241 -6.58 7.77 2.85
N ASP A 242 -6.98 6.51 2.73
CA ASP A 242 -7.03 5.81 1.44
C ASP A 242 -8.48 5.69 0.90
N LEU A 243 -8.62 5.77 -0.43
CA LEU A 243 -9.84 5.43 -1.17
C LEU A 243 -9.51 4.47 -2.30
N GLN A 244 -10.06 3.26 -2.24
CA GLN A 244 -9.81 2.20 -3.23
C GLN A 244 -10.94 2.18 -4.26
N ILE A 245 -10.58 2.19 -5.54
CA ILE A 245 -11.51 2.23 -6.66
C ILE A 245 -11.20 1.10 -7.65
N ASP A 246 -12.25 0.38 -8.06
CA ASP A 246 -12.21 -0.55 -9.18
C ASP A 246 -12.79 0.13 -10.43
N LEU A 247 -11.93 0.42 -11.40
CA LEU A 247 -12.27 1.11 -12.65
C LEU A 247 -13.14 0.27 -13.57
N ALA A 248 -13.21 -1.06 -13.39
CA ALA A 248 -14.13 -1.89 -14.15
C ALA A 248 -15.58 -1.79 -13.61
N SER A 249 -15.75 -1.33 -12.37
CA SER A 249 -17.05 -1.16 -11.75
C SER A 249 -17.75 0.10 -12.24
N ARG A 250 -19.07 0.01 -12.41
CA ARG A 250 -19.93 1.15 -12.72
C ARG A 250 -20.57 1.78 -11.49
N SER A 251 -20.29 1.26 -10.30
CA SER A 251 -21.00 1.61 -9.08
C SER A 251 -20.06 2.21 -8.04
N VAL A 252 -20.47 3.34 -7.47
CA VAL A 252 -19.82 3.94 -6.29
C VAL A 252 -19.81 2.97 -5.11
N ASN A 253 -20.72 2.01 -5.06
CA ASN A 253 -20.78 1.02 -3.97
C ASN A 253 -19.58 0.08 -3.96
N THR A 254 -18.73 0.06 -5.00
CA THR A 254 -17.47 -0.70 -4.96
C THR A 254 -16.28 0.13 -4.49
N TRP A 255 -16.50 1.42 -4.20
CA TRP A 255 -15.47 2.28 -3.62
C TRP A 255 -15.34 1.93 -2.15
N VAL A 256 -14.10 1.75 -1.72
CA VAL A 256 -13.80 1.23 -0.39
C VAL A 256 -12.87 2.18 0.34
N ILE A 257 -13.30 2.58 1.53
CA ILE A 257 -12.56 3.37 2.49
C ILE A 257 -12.01 2.39 3.55
N PRO A 258 -10.68 2.23 3.67
CA PRO A 258 -10.09 1.51 4.78
C PRO A 258 -10.34 2.29 6.07
N VAL A 259 -10.89 1.62 7.07
CA VAL A 259 -11.45 2.24 8.28
C VAL A 259 -10.35 2.69 9.26
N SER A 260 -9.09 2.34 9.02
CA SER A 260 -8.05 2.42 10.03
C SER A 260 -6.70 2.92 9.49
N SER A 261 -6.27 4.03 10.06
CA SER A 261 -4.89 4.58 9.99
C SER A 261 -4.72 5.71 11.01
N GLY A 262 -5.12 5.47 12.26
CA GLY A 262 -4.72 6.28 13.41
C GLY A 262 -3.78 5.48 14.30
N ARG A 263 -2.82 6.15 14.96
CA ARG A 263 -1.79 5.51 15.83
C ARG A 263 -2.37 4.69 17.00
N TYR A 264 -3.68 4.75 17.23
CA TYR A 264 -4.37 4.17 18.39
C TYR A 264 -5.32 3.00 18.08
N LEU A 265 -5.40 2.54 16.82
CA LEU A 265 -6.28 1.42 16.47
C LEU A 265 -5.50 0.11 16.24
N CYS A 266 -5.95 -0.96 16.91
CA CYS A 266 -5.34 -2.30 16.87
C CYS A 266 -4.94 -2.72 15.44
N PRO A 267 -3.73 -3.27 15.23
CA PRO A 267 -3.31 -3.85 13.96
C PRO A 267 -4.28 -4.92 13.43
N CYS A 268 -5.05 -5.56 14.31
CA CYS A 268 -6.10 -6.52 13.98
C CYS A 268 -7.35 -5.90 13.30
N LYS A 269 -7.57 -4.58 13.45
CA LYS A 269 -8.65 -3.81 12.82
C LYS A 269 -8.19 -3.02 11.58
N SER A 270 -6.90 -3.08 11.22
CA SER A 270 -6.29 -2.44 10.03
C SER A 270 -6.83 -2.94 8.68
N LEU A 271 -7.67 -3.98 8.70
CA LEU A 271 -8.21 -4.66 7.53
C LEU A 271 -9.69 -4.36 7.28
N GLU A 272 -10.36 -3.64 8.17
CA GLU A 272 -11.77 -3.34 7.97
C GLU A 272 -11.93 -2.32 6.83
N LYS A 273 -12.68 -2.74 5.82
CA LYS A 273 -12.90 -2.04 4.57
C LYS A 273 -14.40 -1.79 4.46
N ARG A 274 -14.79 -0.52 4.38
CA ARG A 274 -16.20 -0.13 4.29
C ARG A 274 -16.43 0.65 3.01
N THR A 275 -17.55 0.40 2.37
CA THR A 275 -18.06 1.30 1.34
C THR A 275 -18.53 2.61 1.98
N LEU A 276 -18.72 3.67 1.19
CA LEU A 276 -19.32 4.92 1.69
C LEU A 276 -20.65 4.67 2.42
N MET A 277 -21.49 3.77 1.91
CA MET A 277 -22.77 3.41 2.52
C MET A 277 -22.60 2.63 3.82
N GLN A 278 -21.66 1.69 3.87
CA GLN A 278 -21.36 0.95 5.11
C GLN A 278 -20.73 1.87 6.17
N TRP A 279 -19.97 2.88 5.75
CA TRP A 279 -19.44 3.89 6.65
C TRP A 279 -20.55 4.81 7.18
N ARG A 280 -21.48 5.23 6.31
CA ARG A 280 -22.71 5.95 6.71
C ARG A 280 -23.47 5.21 7.81
N GLU A 281 -23.74 3.93 7.59
CA GLU A 281 -24.47 3.07 8.53
C GLU A 281 -23.70 2.90 9.83
N HIS A 282 -22.38 2.73 9.76
CA HIS A 282 -21.54 2.63 10.95
C HIS A 282 -21.59 3.89 11.81
N MET A 283 -21.33 5.04 11.20
CA MET A 283 -21.28 6.32 11.87
C MET A 283 -22.67 6.74 12.37
N SER A 284 -23.76 6.19 11.82
CA SER A 284 -25.11 6.46 12.32
C SER A 284 -25.31 6.10 13.81
N ASN A 285 -24.49 5.18 14.32
CA ASN A 285 -24.52 4.73 15.72
C ASN A 285 -23.52 5.47 16.62
N GLU A 286 -22.49 6.08 16.03
CA GLU A 286 -21.39 6.75 16.74
C GLU A 286 -21.62 8.28 16.85
N VAL A 287 -22.33 8.87 15.88
CA VAL A 287 -22.59 10.31 15.80
C VAL A 287 -23.72 10.72 16.76
N LYS A 288 -23.51 11.83 17.48
CA LYS A 288 -24.50 12.41 18.40
C LYS A 288 -25.81 12.74 17.65
N PRO A 289 -26.99 12.60 18.28
CA PRO A 289 -28.28 12.86 17.64
C PRO A 289 -28.38 14.25 16.99
N GLU A 290 -27.80 15.27 17.65
CA GLU A 290 -27.86 16.68 17.25
C GLU A 290 -27.08 16.99 15.97
N THR A 291 -26.04 16.23 15.65
CA THR A 291 -25.21 16.43 14.44
C THR A 291 -25.49 15.38 13.36
N LYS A 292 -26.41 14.44 13.63
CA LYS A 292 -26.69 13.29 12.77
C LYS A 292 -27.29 13.69 11.43
N GLU A 293 -28.18 14.68 11.42
CA GLU A 293 -28.80 15.20 10.18
C GLU A 293 -27.77 15.88 9.28
N ASN A 294 -26.93 16.76 9.85
CA ASN A 294 -25.83 17.41 9.15
C ASN A 294 -24.85 16.37 8.59
N PHE A 295 -24.48 15.37 9.40
CA PHE A 295 -23.61 14.27 8.96
C PHE A 295 -24.23 13.50 7.78
N PHE A 296 -25.51 13.13 7.83
CA PHE A 296 -26.13 12.38 6.73
C PHE A 296 -26.30 13.19 5.45
N SER A 297 -26.74 14.44 5.55
CA SER A 297 -26.82 15.37 4.41
C SER A 297 -25.44 15.48 3.73
N TYR A 298 -24.40 15.55 4.56
CA TYR A 298 -23.02 15.61 4.11
C TYR A 298 -22.55 14.32 3.40
N ILE A 299 -22.82 13.14 3.95
CA ILE A 299 -22.51 11.85 3.30
C ILE A 299 -23.29 11.69 1.98
N ASP A 300 -24.53 12.16 1.92
CA ASP A 300 -25.33 12.14 0.71
C ASP A 300 -24.69 13.05 -0.36
N LYS A 301 -24.20 14.25 0.01
CA LYS A 301 -23.42 15.12 -0.89
C LYS A 301 -22.17 14.43 -1.43
N LEU A 302 -21.39 13.77 -0.57
CA LEU A 302 -20.21 13.00 -1.01
C LEU A 302 -20.58 11.84 -1.95
N SER A 303 -21.70 11.17 -1.68
CA SER A 303 -22.20 10.09 -2.52
C SER A 303 -22.60 10.61 -3.91
N GLU A 304 -23.22 11.79 -3.99
CA GLU A 304 -23.52 12.44 -5.27
C GLU A 304 -22.25 12.89 -6.01
N THR A 305 -21.26 13.46 -5.31
CA THR A 305 -19.94 13.78 -5.90
C THR A 305 -19.29 12.54 -6.52
N ALA A 306 -19.29 11.42 -5.81
CA ALA A 306 -18.75 10.16 -6.33
C ALA A 306 -19.54 9.61 -7.52
N LYS A 307 -20.88 9.73 -7.50
CA LYS A 307 -21.74 9.31 -8.63
C LYS A 307 -21.47 10.15 -9.87
N GLN A 308 -21.37 11.47 -9.72
CA GLN A 308 -21.07 12.38 -10.81
C GLN A 308 -19.69 12.06 -11.40
N ALA A 309 -18.67 11.88 -10.56
CA ALA A 309 -17.33 11.56 -11.02
C ALA A 309 -17.25 10.24 -11.78
N ILE A 310 -18.00 9.20 -11.37
CA ILE A 310 -18.09 7.95 -12.15
C ILE A 310 -18.77 8.18 -13.49
N GLN A 311 -19.84 8.98 -13.55
CA GLN A 311 -20.53 9.29 -14.80
C GLN A 311 -19.61 10.03 -15.77
N ASP A 312 -18.91 11.05 -15.29
CA ASP A 312 -17.97 11.84 -16.09
C ASP A 312 -16.78 10.99 -16.55
N PHE A 313 -16.26 10.14 -15.66
CA PHE A 313 -15.24 9.16 -16.02
C PHE A 313 -15.72 8.21 -17.12
N GLN A 314 -16.95 7.70 -17.02
CA GLN A 314 -17.53 6.79 -18.01
C GLN A 314 -17.81 7.47 -19.35
N ALA A 315 -18.24 8.73 -19.33
CA ALA A 315 -18.41 9.52 -20.54
C ALA A 315 -17.10 9.66 -21.32
N LEU A 316 -15.97 9.78 -20.60
CA LEU A 316 -14.65 9.94 -21.21
C LEU A 316 -13.96 8.60 -21.54
N CYS A 317 -14.11 7.59 -20.68
CA CYS A 317 -13.30 6.36 -20.72
C CYS A 317 -14.12 5.10 -21.08
N GLY A 318 -15.43 5.21 -21.32
CA GLY A 318 -16.33 4.08 -21.49
C GLY A 318 -16.68 3.39 -20.16
N GLY A 319 -17.43 2.28 -20.20
CA GLY A 319 -17.96 1.62 -19.00
C GLY A 319 -17.99 0.09 -19.07
N GLY A 320 -17.82 -0.59 -17.92
CA GLY A 320 -17.84 -2.07 -17.83
C GLY A 320 -16.54 -2.72 -18.34
N ASN A 321 -16.65 -3.82 -19.10
CA ASN A 321 -15.47 -4.58 -19.57
C ASN A 321 -14.65 -3.84 -20.64
N GLU A 322 -15.20 -2.79 -21.24
CA GLU A 322 -14.56 -2.00 -22.30
C GLU A 322 -13.95 -0.68 -21.80
N VAL A 323 -13.87 -0.47 -20.48
CA VAL A 323 -13.26 0.75 -19.90
C VAL A 323 -11.81 0.88 -20.39
N GLN A 324 -11.52 2.05 -20.95
CA GLN A 324 -10.21 2.48 -21.42
C GLN A 324 -9.78 3.71 -20.61
N PRO A 325 -9.21 3.53 -19.39
CA PRO A 325 -8.82 4.66 -18.57
C PRO A 325 -7.83 5.57 -19.30
N THR A 326 -7.94 6.86 -19.02
CA THR A 326 -7.04 7.90 -19.52
C THR A 326 -6.52 8.72 -18.34
N ALA A 327 -5.41 9.45 -18.50
CA ALA A 327 -4.91 10.34 -17.46
C ALA A 327 -5.96 11.38 -17.04
N ALA A 328 -6.69 11.96 -18.00
CA ALA A 328 -7.78 12.89 -17.74
C ALA A 328 -8.95 12.23 -16.99
N GLY A 329 -9.30 10.99 -17.32
CA GLY A 329 -10.32 10.24 -16.57
C GLY A 329 -9.89 9.97 -15.13
N LEU A 330 -8.63 9.58 -14.92
CA LEU A 330 -8.11 9.40 -13.57
C LEU A 330 -8.13 10.71 -12.77
N ASP A 331 -7.99 11.87 -13.41
CA ASP A 331 -7.97 13.18 -12.74
C ASP A 331 -9.36 13.58 -12.22
N ILE A 332 -10.41 13.25 -12.99
CA ILE A 332 -11.81 13.36 -12.54
C ILE A 332 -12.02 12.55 -11.25
N LEU A 333 -11.50 11.32 -11.21
CA LEU A 333 -11.62 10.46 -10.02
C LEU A 333 -10.77 10.97 -8.86
N ALA A 334 -9.58 11.52 -9.13
CA ALA A 334 -8.69 12.09 -8.11
C ALA A 334 -9.33 13.28 -7.39
N ARG A 335 -10.01 14.16 -8.14
CA ARG A 335 -10.83 15.27 -7.61
C ARG A 335 -11.87 14.81 -6.61
N ALA A 336 -12.71 13.87 -7.04
CA ALA A 336 -13.75 13.33 -6.19
C ALA A 336 -13.18 12.59 -4.98
N ALA A 337 -12.10 11.84 -5.17
CA ALA A 337 -11.41 11.15 -4.09
C ALA A 337 -10.87 12.13 -3.05
N HIS A 338 -10.25 13.24 -3.48
CA HIS A 338 -9.77 14.26 -2.55
C HIS A 338 -10.91 14.87 -1.75
N ALA A 339 -11.99 15.31 -2.40
CA ALA A 339 -13.15 15.85 -1.67
C ALA A 339 -13.64 14.86 -0.61
N ILE A 340 -13.83 13.58 -0.97
CA ILE A 340 -14.28 12.54 -0.02
C ILE A 340 -13.30 12.37 1.15
N LEU A 341 -12.00 12.31 0.87
CA LEU A 341 -10.97 12.01 1.87
C LEU A 341 -10.63 13.21 2.76
N ASP A 342 -10.60 14.41 2.21
CA ASP A 342 -10.40 15.68 2.93
C ASP A 342 -11.45 15.81 4.03
N HIS A 343 -12.70 15.66 3.63
CA HIS A 343 -13.80 15.78 4.56
C HIS A 343 -13.87 14.63 5.56
N ARG A 344 -13.47 13.41 5.18
CA ARG A 344 -13.29 12.33 6.14
C ARG A 344 -12.27 12.72 7.21
N ALA A 345 -11.14 13.31 6.80
CA ALA A 345 -10.13 13.79 7.73
C ALA A 345 -10.74 14.82 8.68
N SER A 346 -11.44 15.85 8.17
CA SER A 346 -12.10 16.88 8.99
C SER A 346 -13.07 16.27 10.02
N TRP A 347 -13.86 15.27 9.64
CA TRP A 347 -14.81 14.60 10.54
C TRP A 347 -14.14 13.73 11.60
N VAL A 348 -13.06 13.03 11.26
CA VAL A 348 -12.26 12.29 12.25
C VAL A 348 -11.73 13.25 13.31
N PHE A 349 -11.25 14.43 12.92
CA PHE A 349 -10.83 15.47 13.87
C PHE A 349 -11.98 16.00 14.72
N TYR A 350 -13.14 16.29 14.13
CA TYR A 350 -14.32 16.75 14.89
C TYR A 350 -14.79 15.73 15.95
N CYS A 351 -14.65 14.43 15.68
CA CYS A 351 -15.04 13.38 16.62
C CYS A 351 -13.98 13.12 17.71
N ILE A 352 -12.70 13.41 17.45
CA ILE A 352 -11.58 13.11 18.35
C ILE A 352 -11.18 14.33 19.21
N ASP A 353 -11.32 15.57 18.70
CA ASP A 353 -10.98 16.81 19.41
C ASP A 353 -12.20 17.75 19.59
N LEU A 354 -12.54 18.00 20.86
CA LEU A 354 -13.13 19.23 21.41
C LEU A 354 -14.37 19.84 20.72
N GLY A 355 -15.54 19.23 20.91
CA GLY A 355 -16.85 19.85 21.23
C GLY A 355 -17.23 21.30 20.81
N GLY A 356 -16.75 21.84 19.69
CA GLY A 356 -17.07 23.18 19.20
C GLY A 356 -17.61 23.14 17.77
N PRO A 357 -18.68 23.89 17.44
CA PRO A 357 -19.24 23.90 16.09
C PRO A 357 -18.28 24.56 15.09
N MET A 358 -18.07 23.92 13.95
CA MET A 358 -17.43 24.54 12.79
C MET A 358 -18.50 25.28 11.98
N ASP A 359 -18.31 26.58 11.77
CA ASP A 359 -19.09 27.38 10.83
C ASP A 359 -18.50 27.15 9.43
N PHE A 360 -19.24 26.45 8.57
CA PHE A 360 -18.86 26.33 7.17
C PHE A 360 -19.24 27.65 6.51
N GLY A 361 -18.27 28.55 6.38
CA GLY A 361 -18.43 29.79 5.61
C GLY A 361 -19.08 29.47 4.27
N SER A 362 -20.30 29.96 4.08
CA SER A 362 -20.93 30.00 2.78
C SER A 362 -20.09 30.96 1.93
N ASP A 363 -19.45 30.44 0.89
CA ASP A 363 -18.99 31.24 -0.24
C ASP A 363 -20.23 31.86 -0.91
N GLU A 364 -20.75 32.93 -0.32
CA GLU A 364 -21.56 33.93 -1.01
C GLU A 364 -20.58 35.04 -1.39
N ASP A 365 -20.17 35.03 -2.66
CA ASP A 365 -19.48 36.13 -3.31
C ASP A 365 -20.37 37.38 -3.26
N GLU A 366 -20.16 38.26 -2.27
CA GLU A 366 -20.67 39.63 -2.34
C GLU A 366 -19.80 40.41 -3.35
N GLU A 367 -20.35 40.55 -4.56
CA GLU A 367 -19.98 41.61 -5.51
C GLU A 367 -20.16 42.96 -4.81
N ASN A 368 -19.06 43.53 -4.32
CA ASN A 368 -19.02 44.91 -3.87
C ASN A 368 -18.72 45.80 -5.09
N ASP A 369 -19.78 46.24 -5.73
CA ASP A 369 -19.76 47.30 -6.74
C ASP A 369 -19.35 48.61 -6.06
N GLY A 370 -18.09 49.01 -6.27
CA GLY A 370 -17.61 50.34 -5.92
C GLY A 370 -18.22 51.37 -6.86
N GLU A 371 -19.24 52.08 -6.39
CA GLU A 371 -19.69 53.34 -6.97
C GLU A 371 -18.64 54.43 -6.65
N ASP A 372 -17.90 54.86 -7.67
CA ASP A 372 -17.10 56.08 -7.65
C ASP A 372 -18.06 57.29 -7.73
N GLU A 373 -18.23 57.99 -6.60
CA GLU A 373 -18.86 59.32 -6.56
C GLU A 373 -17.80 60.39 -6.92
N ASP A 374 -17.99 61.00 -8.09
CA ASP A 374 -17.32 62.24 -8.52
C ASP A 374 -17.90 63.43 -7.74
N ASP A 375 -17.12 64.02 -6.83
CA ASP A 375 -17.40 65.36 -6.27
C ASP A 375 -16.46 66.40 -6.92
N GLU A 376 -17.06 67.19 -7.83
CA GLU A 376 -16.60 68.51 -8.25
C GLU A 376 -16.84 69.52 -7.11
N GLU A 377 -15.81 70.22 -6.63
CA GLU A 377 -15.98 71.56 -6.01
C GLU A 377 -14.83 72.51 -6.41
N ASP A 378 -15.14 73.32 -7.43
CA ASP A 378 -15.00 74.78 -7.54
C ASP A 378 -13.75 75.51 -7.00
N GLU A 379 -12.99 76.06 -7.97
CA GLU A 379 -12.21 77.29 -7.81
C GLU A 379 -13.11 78.54 -7.94
N VAL A 380 -13.07 79.44 -6.95
CA VAL A 380 -13.39 80.89 -7.08
C VAL A 380 -12.34 81.72 -6.36
#